data_AF-A0A0N4WKY9-F1
#
_entry.id   AF-A0A0N4WKY9-F1
#
_cell.length_a   1.000
_cell.length_b   1.000
_cell.length_c   1.000
_cell.angle_alpha   90.00
_cell.angle_beta   90.00
_cell.angle_gamma   90.00
#
_symmetry.space_group_name_H-M   'P 1'
#
loop_
_entity.id
_entity.type
_entity.pdbx_description
1 polymer ?
#
loop_
_entity_poly.entity_id
_entity_poly.type
_entity_poly.pdbx_seq_one_letter_code
_entity_poly.pdbx_strand_id
1 'polypeptide(L)' 'MAGSPAEAKQHGGMTQRSGHSKSLMVFGAITLEGKMALIFLDKGVKVDSKTYSKGVLDKEVLLWTKSHFGNRTWTH' A
#
# COMPACT_ATOMS: atom_id res chain seq x y z
N MET A 1 -45.58 25.20 6.55
CA MET A 1 -45.67 23.96 7.35
C MET A 1 -44.72 22.97 6.71
N ALA A 2 -43.51 22.82 7.28
CA ALA A 2 -42.47 21.96 6.73
C ALA A 2 -42.78 20.49 7.08
N GLY A 3 -42.81 19.62 6.08
CA GLY A 3 -43.00 18.19 6.26
C GLY A 3 -41.90 17.58 7.13
N SER A 4 -42.28 16.60 7.95
CA SER A 4 -41.39 15.91 8.89
C SER A 4 -40.31 15.12 8.15
N PRO A 5 -39.06 15.06 8.65
CA PRO A 5 -37.93 14.34 8.03
C PRO A 5 -38.14 12.82 7.83
N ALA A 6 -39.25 12.26 8.30
CA ALA A 6 -39.58 10.84 8.15
C ALA A 6 -39.99 10.44 6.71
N GLU A 7 -40.45 11.37 5.87
CA GLU A 7 -41.04 11.05 4.56
C GLU A 7 -40.03 11.09 3.39
N ALA A 8 -38.78 11.50 3.63
CA ALA A 8 -37.74 11.60 2.59
C ALA A 8 -36.98 10.28 2.35
N LYS A 9 -37.69 9.15 2.24
CA LYS A 9 -37.09 7.83 1.99
C LYS A 9 -37.58 7.09 0.73
N GLN A 10 -38.18 7.78 -0.24
CA GLN A 10 -38.71 7.10 -1.44
C GLN A 10 -38.25 7.62 -2.80
N HIS A 11 -37.38 8.62 -2.90
CA HIS A 11 -36.85 9.02 -4.21
C HIS A 11 -35.42 9.57 -4.10
N GLY A 12 -34.45 8.74 -4.45
CA GLY A 12 -33.04 9.04 -4.33
C GLY A 12 -32.38 7.95 -3.53
N GLY A 13 -32.03 6.85 -4.20
CA GLY A 13 -31.19 5.81 -3.64
C GLY A 13 -29.87 6.46 -3.24
N MET A 14 -29.77 6.88 -1.98
CA MET A 14 -28.49 7.17 -1.35
C MET A 14 -27.80 5.82 -1.23
N THR A 15 -27.23 5.39 -2.34
CA THR A 15 -26.26 4.31 -2.37
C THR A 15 -25.13 4.84 -1.50
N GLN A 16 -25.11 4.43 -0.24
CA GLN A 16 -23.84 4.42 0.47
C GLN A 16 -22.91 3.66 -0.47
N ARG A 17 -21.83 4.31 -0.91
CA ARG A 17 -20.70 3.59 -1.50
C ARG A 17 -20.14 2.73 -0.38
N SER A 18 -20.79 1.58 -0.17
CA SER A 18 -20.46 0.64 0.87
C SER A 18 -19.07 0.11 0.58
N GLY A 19 -18.21 0.18 1.58
CA GLY A 19 -16.94 -0.52 1.60
C GLY A 19 -15.82 0.31 1.00
N HIS A 20 -14.93 0.77 1.88
CA HIS A 20 -13.51 0.77 1.54
C HIS A 20 -13.23 -0.59 0.88
N SER A 21 -12.99 -0.62 -0.43
CA SER A 21 -12.57 -1.83 -1.10
C SER A 21 -11.37 -2.36 -0.32
N LYS A 22 -11.30 -3.68 -0.11
CA LYS A 22 -10.13 -4.29 0.54
C LYS A 22 -8.90 -3.86 -0.30
N SER A 23 -8.11 -2.94 0.22
CA SER A 23 -6.90 -2.45 -0.44
C SER A 23 -5.73 -3.34 -0.02
N LEU A 24 -4.86 -3.63 -0.99
CA LEU A 24 -3.62 -4.36 -0.79
C LEU A 24 -2.48 -3.41 -1.13
N MET A 25 -1.49 -3.33 -0.25
CA MET A 25 -0.30 -2.52 -0.49
C MET A 25 0.87 -3.46 -0.77
N VAL A 26 1.63 -3.16 -1.81
CA VAL A 26 2.72 -3.99 -2.29
C VAL A 26 3.92 -3.10 -2.57
N PHE A 27 5.11 -3.57 -2.21
CA PHE A 27 6.38 -2.95 -2.55
C PHE A 27 7.12 -3.81 -3.57
N GLY A 28 7.73 -3.15 -4.55
CA GLY A 28 8.60 -3.79 -5.54
C GLY A 28 9.76 -2.87 -5.89
N ALA A 29 10.92 -3.47 -6.16
CA ALA A 29 12.11 -2.77 -6.63
C ALA A 29 12.55 -3.37 -7.97
N ILE A 30 12.99 -2.51 -8.88
CA ILE A 30 13.46 -2.89 -10.22
C ILE A 30 14.76 -2.15 -10.48
N THR A 31 15.70 -2.85 -11.11
CA THR A 31 17.01 -2.34 -11.54
C THR A 31 17.20 -2.72 -13.02
N LEU A 32 18.28 -2.25 -13.64
CA LEU A 32 18.64 -2.67 -14.99
C LEU A 32 18.87 -4.20 -15.08
N GLU A 33 19.41 -4.79 -14.01
CA GLU A 33 19.85 -6.19 -13.99
C GLU A 33 18.78 -7.16 -13.47
N GLY A 34 17.67 -6.66 -12.93
CA GLY A 34 16.61 -7.52 -12.44
C GLY A 34 15.54 -6.82 -11.63
N LYS A 35 14.68 -7.62 -11.01
CA LYS A 35 13.60 -7.15 -10.14
C LYS A 35 13.55 -7.96 -8.86
N MET A 36 13.16 -7.29 -7.78
CA MET A 36 12.86 -7.94 -6.51
C MET A 36 11.48 -8.60 -6.58
N ALA A 37 11.27 -9.65 -5.79
CA ALA A 37 9.93 -10.18 -5.55
C ALA A 37 9.03 -9.10 -4.95
N LEU A 38 7.74 -9.15 -5.26
CA LEU A 38 6.75 -8.25 -4.69
C LEU A 38 6.53 -8.58 -3.21
N ILE A 39 6.66 -7.58 -2.35
CA ILE A 39 6.46 -7.71 -0.91
C ILE A 39 5.08 -7.17 -0.57
N PHE A 40 4.27 -8.00 0.07
CA PHE A 40 2.94 -7.59 0.52
C PHE A 40 3.04 -6.95 1.90
N LEU A 41 2.55 -5.72 2.03
CA LEU A 41 2.45 -5.05 3.31
C LEU A 41 1.12 -5.39 3.98
N ASP A 42 1.15 -5.41 5.31
CA ASP A 42 -0.04 -5.71 6.10
C ASP A 42 -1.19 -4.74 5.80
N LYS A 43 -2.40 -5.28 5.82
CA LYS A 43 -3.60 -4.53 5.49
C LYS A 43 -3.78 -3.34 6.44
N GLY A 44 -4.00 -2.16 5.86
CA GLY A 44 -4.24 -0.93 6.63
C GLY A 44 -2.96 -0.26 7.13
N VAL A 45 -1.77 -0.81 6.83
CA VAL A 45 -0.51 -0.12 7.08
C VAL A 45 -0.42 1.12 6.18
N LYS A 46 -0.24 2.27 6.81
CA LYS A 46 0.19 3.48 6.13
C LYS A 46 1.72 3.50 6.16
N VAL A 47 2.35 3.49 4.99
CA VAL A 47 3.81 3.56 4.90
C VAL A 47 4.26 4.93 5.40
N ASP A 48 4.83 4.96 6.60
CA ASP A 48 5.54 6.09 7.16
C ASP A 48 7.05 5.87 7.08
N SER A 49 7.83 6.88 7.46
CA SER A 49 9.30 6.83 7.40
C SER A 49 9.88 5.64 8.16
N LYS A 50 9.32 5.31 9.34
CA LYS A 50 9.81 4.20 10.17
C LYS A 50 9.50 2.84 9.56
N THR A 51 8.27 2.66 9.09
CA THR A 51 7.79 1.44 8.43
C THR A 51 8.54 1.20 7.14
N TYR A 52 8.78 2.24 6.36
CA TYR A 52 9.56 2.16 5.15
C TYR A 52 11.01 1.77 5.45
N SER A 53 11.69 2.51 6.32
CA SER A 53 13.13 2.30 6.57
C SER A 53 13.39 0.95 7.25
N LYS A 54 12.78 0.71 8.41
CA LYS A 54 13.05 -0.51 9.20
C LYS A 54 12.27 -1.73 8.74
N GLY A 55 11.10 -1.52 8.15
CA GLY A 55 10.20 -2.60 7.74
C GLY A 55 10.50 -3.09 6.33
N VAL A 56 10.77 -2.17 5.40
CA VAL A 56 10.97 -2.50 3.98
C VAL A 56 12.46 -2.46 3.61
N LEU A 57 13.16 -1.35 3.88
CA LEU A 57 14.54 -1.20 3.42
C LEU A 57 15.50 -2.15 4.13
N ASP A 58 15.55 -2.09 5.47
CA ASP A 58 16.54 -2.83 6.25
C ASP A 58 16.33 -4.35 6.20
N LYS A 59 15.07 -4.79 6.15
CA LYS A 59 14.72 -6.22 6.20
C LYS A 59 14.74 -6.88 4.84
N GLU A 60 14.19 -6.20 3.83
CA GLU A 60 13.88 -6.84 2.56
C GLU A 60 14.83 -6.35 1.47
N VAL A 61 14.91 -5.03 1.27
CA VAL A 61 15.73 -4.45 0.20
C VAL A 61 17.22 -4.66 0.46
N LEU A 62 17.69 -4.50 1.70
CA LEU A 62 19.09 -4.69 2.04
C LEU A 62 19.54 -6.14 1.82
N LEU A 63 18.70 -7.11 2.19
CA LEU A 63 19.02 -8.52 1.98
C LEU A 63 19.02 -8.85 0.49
N TRP A 64 18.01 -8.38 -0.24
CA TRP A 64 17.91 -8.60 -1.68
C TRP A 64 19.09 -7.97 -2.42
N THR A 65 19.45 -6.73 -2.12
CA THR A 65 20.57 -6.02 -2.78
C THR A 65 21.91 -6.68 -2.50
N LYS A 66 22.16 -7.13 -1.26
CA LYS A 66 23.35 -7.94 -0.94
C LYS A 66 23.41 -9.23 -1.76
N SER A 67 22.28 -9.91 -1.93
CA SER A 67 22.22 -11.12 -2.75
C SER A 67 22.33 -10.84 -4.26
N HIS A 68 21.76 -9.74 -4.75
CA HIS A 68 21.65 -9.44 -6.19
C HIS A 68 22.91 -8.77 -6.73
N PHE A 69 23.49 -7.84 -5.98
CA PHE A 69 24.69 -7.09 -6.37
C PHE A 69 25.97 -7.66 -5.77
N GLY A 70 25.89 -8.40 -4.66
CA GLY A 70 27.07 -8.87 -3.93
C GLY A 70 27.88 -7.69 -3.40
N ASN A 71 29.17 -7.66 -3.75
CA ASN A 71 30.09 -6.59 -3.35
C ASN A 71 30.16 -5.43 -4.35
N ARG A 72 29.32 -5.42 -5.39
CA ARG A 72 29.30 -4.34 -6.38
C ARG A 72 28.65 -3.10 -5.77
N THR A 73 29.26 -1.94 -5.96
CA THR A 73 28.62 -0.66 -5.68
C THR A 73 27.48 -0.44 -6.68
N TRP A 74 26.27 -0.29 -6.17
CA TRP A 74 25.06 -0.14 -6.99
C TRP A 74 24.27 1.14 -6.67
N THR A 75 24.69 1.88 -5.64
CA THR A 75 24.19 3.22 -5.29
C THR A 75 25.29 4.25 -5.52
N HIS A 76 24.93 5.42 -6.04
CA HIS A 76 25.81 6.58 -6.17
C HIS A 76 25.54 7.62 -5.08
#